data_AF-A0A7W0A5L0-F1
#
_entry.id   AF-A0A7W0A5L0-F1
#
_cell.length_a   1.000
_cell.length_b   1.000
_cell.length_c   1.000
_cell.angle_alpha   90.00
_cell.angle_beta   90.00
_cell.angle_gamma   90.00
#
_symmetry.space_group_name_H-M   'P 1'
#
loop_
_entity.id
_entity.type
_entity.pdbx_description
1 polymer ?
#
loop_
_entity_poly.entity_id
_entity_poly.type
_entity_poly.pdbx_seq_one_letter_code
_entity_poly.pdbx_strand_id
1 'polypeptide(L)'
;MTLIVLSVLVAAAFLAAGAAKIRLIPMMLSTARRLGVPYRQMRLIGVLEVVFAVVTFLGIWIDWLGSLGTLVLTLIAAGAIIAHARVADAPKEVIAPAVLGILSFILFLTHLYQ
;
A
#
# COMPACT_ATOMS: atom_id res chain seq x y z
N MET A 1 13.99 17.75 -1.34
CA MET A 1 14.06 17.05 -0.04
C MET A 1 12.75 16.37 0.35
N THR A 2 11.60 17.06 0.26
CA THR A 2 10.28 16.51 0.61
C THR A 2 9.92 15.22 -0.14
N LEU A 3 10.18 15.14 -1.45
CA LEU A 3 9.95 13.92 -2.24
C LEU A 3 10.73 12.72 -1.71
N ILE A 4 12.01 12.90 -1.43
CA ILE A 4 12.89 11.82 -0.96
C ILE A 4 12.34 11.26 0.36
N VAL A 5 12.02 12.15 1.31
CA VAL A 5 11.47 11.75 2.62
C VAL A 5 10.15 11.00 2.45
N LEU A 6 9.22 11.53 1.65
CA LEU A 6 7.93 10.87 1.41
C LEU A 6 8.09 9.52 0.69
N SER A 7 8.95 9.44 -0.32
CA SER A 7 9.20 8.20 -1.08
C SER A 7 9.76 7.11 -0.19
N VAL A 8 10.73 7.45 0.66
CA VAL A 8 11.32 6.51 1.63
C VAL A 8 10.27 6.06 2.65
N LEU A 9 9.48 6.98 3.21
CA LEU A 9 8.44 6.65 4.20
C LEU A 9 7.34 5.77 3.62
N VAL A 10 6.81 6.12 2.44
CA VAL A 10 5.77 5.36 1.74
C VAL A 10 6.31 3.97 1.38
N ALA A 11 7.49 3.89 0.77
CA ALA A 11 8.10 2.62 0.41
C ALA A 11 8.34 1.73 1.64
N ALA A 12 8.89 2.27 2.72
CA ALA A 12 9.14 1.52 3.95
C ALA A 12 7.84 0.99 4.58
N ALA A 13 6.78 1.81 4.62
CA ALA A 13 5.49 1.40 5.17
C ALA A 13 4.82 0.29 4.35
N PHE A 14 4.82 0.39 3.02
CA PHE A 14 4.27 -0.65 2.14
C PHE A 14 5.14 -1.91 2.10
N LEU A 15 6.47 -1.80 2.23
CA LEU A 15 7.34 -2.96 2.42
C LEU A 15 6.97 -3.73 3.70
N ALA A 16 6.78 -3.03 4.81
CA ALA A 16 6.38 -3.64 6.08
C ALA A 16 4.98 -4.27 5.99
N ALA A 17 4.00 -3.54 5.44
CA ALA A 17 2.63 -4.03 5.26
C ALA A 17 2.58 -5.23 4.30
N GLY A 18 3.27 -5.16 3.17
CA GLY A 18 3.34 -6.23 2.18
C GLY A 18 4.03 -7.47 2.73
N ALA A 19 5.15 -7.32 3.44
CA ALA A 19 5.83 -8.42 4.11
C ALA A 19 4.92 -9.11 5.15
N ALA A 20 4.15 -8.34 5.92
CA ALA A 20 3.17 -8.88 6.87
C ALA A 20 2.09 -9.72 6.15
N LYS A 21 1.57 -9.25 5.01
CA LYS A 21 0.59 -9.96 4.18
C LYS A 21 1.14 -11.23 3.53
N ILE A 22 2.39 -11.20 3.03
CA ILE A 22 3.07 -12.36 2.46
C ILE A 22 3.26 -13.45 3.52
N ARG A 23 3.75 -13.05 4.70
CA ARG A 23 4.03 -13.96 5.81
C ARG A 23 2.76 -14.47 6.51
N LEU A 24 1.61 -13.85 6.24
CA LEU A 24 0.36 -14.15 6.91
C LEU A 24 0.54 -14.21 8.43
N ILE A 25 1.15 -13.15 9.00
CA ILE A 25 1.27 -13.04 10.46
C ILE A 25 -0.12 -13.14 11.11
N PRO A 26 -0.25 -13.51 12.41
CA PRO A 26 -1.55 -13.77 13.04
C PRO A 26 -2.60 -12.67 12.81
N MET A 27 -2.18 -11.41 12.83
CA MET A 27 -3.01 -10.25 12.50
C MET A 27 -3.56 -10.30 11.06
N MET A 28 -2.73 -10.63 10.05
CA MET A 28 -3.18 -10.73 8.66
C MET A 28 -4.06 -11.95 8.40
N LEU A 29 -3.88 -13.05 9.15
CA LEU A 29 -4.80 -14.20 9.09
C LEU A 29 -6.18 -13.87 9.64
N SER A 30 -6.27 -13.10 10.73
CA SER A 30 -7.55 -12.66 11.27
C SER A 30 -8.21 -11.63 10.34
N THR A 31 -7.46 -10.68 9.78
CA THR A 31 -7.95 -9.74 8.76
C THR A 31 -8.46 -10.47 7.52
N ALA A 32 -7.70 -11.42 6.95
CA ALA A 32 -8.11 -12.16 5.75
C ALA A 32 -9.44 -12.92 5.97
N ARG A 33 -9.58 -13.60 7.12
CA ARG A 33 -10.82 -14.31 7.49
C ARG A 33 -12.00 -13.35 7.63
N ARG A 34 -11.79 -12.21 8.32
CA ARG A 34 -12.82 -11.19 8.52
C ARG A 34 -13.29 -10.58 7.21
N LEU A 35 -12.36 -10.26 6.31
CA LEU A 35 -12.64 -9.68 4.99
C LEU A 35 -13.15 -10.71 3.96
N GLY A 36 -13.18 -12.00 4.30
CA GLY A 36 -13.53 -13.07 3.36
C GLY A 36 -12.53 -13.20 2.19
N VAL A 37 -11.29 -12.73 2.37
CA VAL A 37 -10.25 -12.74 1.33
C VAL A 37 -9.45 -14.05 1.42
N PRO A 38 -9.35 -14.85 0.33
CA PRO A 38 -8.53 -16.05 0.32
C PRO A 38 -7.07 -15.73 0.66
N TYR A 39 -6.41 -16.59 1.44
CA TYR A 39 -5.01 -16.38 1.83
C TYR A 39 -4.04 -16.23 0.65
N ARG A 40 -4.32 -16.91 -0.47
CA ARG A 40 -3.55 -16.75 -1.72
C ARG A 40 -3.66 -15.33 -2.28
N GLN A 41 -4.86 -14.75 -2.27
CA GLN A 41 -5.09 -13.38 -2.69
C GLN A 41 -4.43 -12.38 -1.73
N MET A 42 -4.51 -12.62 -0.41
CA MET A 42 -3.80 -11.81 0.59
C MET A 42 -2.28 -11.80 0.35
N ARG A 43 -1.68 -12.96 0.06
CA ARG A 43 -0.25 -13.05 -0.30
C ARG A 43 0.06 -12.33 -1.60
N LEU A 44 -0.78 -12.46 -2.62
CA LEU A 44 -0.60 -11.76 -3.90
C LEU A 44 -0.61 -10.25 -3.71
N ILE A 45 -1.56 -9.72 -2.94
CA ILE A 45 -1.60 -8.29 -2.57
C ILE A 45 -0.30 -7.89 -1.88
N GLY A 46 0.17 -8.69 -0.92
CA GLY A 46 1.43 -8.41 -0.23
C GLY A 46 2.66 -8.40 -1.17
N VAL A 47 2.72 -9.29 -2.16
CA VAL A 47 3.77 -9.28 -3.18
C VAL A 47 3.70 -8.02 -4.03
N LEU A 48 2.50 -7.62 -4.46
CA LEU A 48 2.32 -6.38 -5.22
C LEU A 48 2.73 -5.15 -4.41
N GLU A 49 2.36 -5.08 -3.13
CA GLU A 49 2.78 -4.00 -2.23
C GLU A 49 4.31 -3.92 -2.13
N VAL A 50 5.00 -5.05 -1.96
CA VAL A 50 6.47 -5.07 -1.88
C VAL A 50 7.11 -4.64 -3.20
N VAL A 51 6.64 -5.19 -4.33
CA VAL A 51 7.17 -4.86 -5.66
C VAL A 51 7.01 -3.38 -5.95
N PHE A 52 5.81 -2.83 -5.75
CA PHE A 52 5.54 -1.43 -6.06
C PHE A 52 6.09 -0.46 -5.02
N ALA A 53 6.39 -0.92 -3.80
CA ALA A 53 7.19 -0.15 -2.85
C ALA A 53 8.65 -0.01 -3.32
N VAL A 54 9.25 -1.08 -3.86
CA VAL A 54 10.60 -1.02 -4.47
C VAL A 54 10.59 -0.11 -5.70
N VAL A 55 9.58 -0.24 -6.58
CA VAL A 55 9.42 0.65 -7.74
C VAL A 55 9.27 2.11 -7.31
N THR A 56 8.49 2.39 -6.27
CA THR A 56 8.34 3.73 -5.69
C THR A 56 9.67 4.27 -5.17
N PHE A 57 10.47 3.44 -4.49
CA PHE A 57 11.80 3.84 -4.02
C PHE A 57 12.76 4.16 -5.17
N LEU A 58 12.77 3.35 -6.22
CA LEU A 58 13.53 3.63 -7.45
C LEU A 58 13.04 4.90 -8.17
N GLY A 59 11.79 5.29 -7.92
CA GLY A 59 11.18 6.53 -8.38
C GLY A 59 11.93 7.80 -7.95
N ILE A 60 12.74 7.74 -6.90
CA ILE A 60 13.61 8.85 -6.47
C ILE A 60 14.60 9.27 -7.57
N TRP A 61 15.01 8.32 -8.42
CA TRP A 61 15.96 8.56 -9.52
C TRP A 61 15.29 8.53 -10.89
N ILE A 62 14.07 8.00 -11.01
CA ILE A 62 13.39 7.74 -12.27
C ILE A 62 11.90 8.08 -12.11
N ASP A 63 11.50 9.29 -12.48
CA ASP A 63 10.19 9.86 -12.12
C ASP A 63 8.98 9.04 -12.59
N TRP A 64 9.05 8.44 -13.78
CA TRP A 64 7.96 7.61 -14.30
C TRP A 64 7.76 6.32 -13.48
N LEU A 65 8.82 5.77 -12.88
CA LEU A 65 8.71 4.65 -11.93
C LEU A 65 8.05 5.12 -10.63
N GLY A 66 8.40 6.31 -10.15
CA GLY A 66 7.77 6.91 -8.98
C GLY A 66 6.27 7.06 -9.17
N SER A 67 5.86 7.63 -10.30
CA SER A 67 4.44 7.77 -10.68
C SER A 67 3.74 6.41 -10.76
N LEU A 68 4.32 5.43 -11.46
CA LEU A 68 3.73 4.11 -11.61
C LEU A 68 3.58 3.39 -10.25
N GLY A 69 4.65 3.40 -9.44
CA GLY A 69 4.69 2.74 -8.14
C GLY A 69 3.64 3.27 -7.19
N THR A 70 3.62 4.58 -7.02
CA THR A 70 2.71 5.25 -6.09
C THR A 70 1.25 5.15 -6.53
N LEU A 71 0.96 5.24 -7.84
CA LEU A 71 -0.39 5.03 -8.35
C LEU A 71 -0.91 3.62 -8.03
N VAL A 72 -0.10 2.59 -8.26
CA VAL A 72 -0.52 1.20 -7.97
C VAL A 72 -0.71 1.00 -6.46
N LEU A 73 0.18 1.54 -5.62
CA LEU A 73 0.02 1.48 -4.16
C LEU A 73 -1.26 2.20 -3.69
N THR A 74 -1.61 3.34 -4.29
CA THR A 74 -2.89 4.02 -4.06
C THR A 74 -4.08 3.13 -4.42
N LEU A 75 -4.05 2.44 -5.56
CA LEU A 75 -5.12 1.54 -5.97
C LEU A 75 -5.27 0.34 -5.04
N ILE A 76 -4.15 -0.23 -4.56
CA ILE A 76 -4.17 -1.31 -3.56
C ILE A 76 -4.78 -0.82 -2.25
N ALA A 77 -4.38 0.35 -1.77
CA ALA A 77 -4.93 0.97 -0.57
C ALA A 77 -6.44 1.25 -0.70
N ALA A 78 -6.88 1.76 -1.84
CA ALA A 78 -8.30 1.95 -2.15
C ALA A 78 -9.08 0.62 -2.10
N GLY A 79 -8.51 -0.46 -2.68
CA GLY A 79 -9.08 -1.80 -2.59
C GLY A 79 -9.22 -2.30 -1.15
N ALA A 80 -8.23 -2.03 -0.29
CA ALA A 80 -8.30 -2.35 1.13
C ALA A 80 -9.40 -1.56 1.86
N ILE A 81 -9.50 -0.26 1.62
CA ILE A 81 -10.57 0.60 2.18
C ILE A 81 -11.94 0.05 1.80
N ILE A 82 -12.14 -0.28 0.52
CA ILE A 82 -13.40 -0.85 0.02
C ILE A 82 -13.68 -2.20 0.69
N ALA A 83 -12.67 -3.07 0.84
CA ALA A 83 -12.83 -4.37 1.49
C ALA A 83 -13.27 -4.23 2.96
N HIS A 84 -12.65 -3.33 3.73
CA HIS A 84 -13.05 -3.04 5.11
C HIS A 84 -14.45 -2.42 5.19
N ALA A 85 -14.80 -1.50 4.27
CA ALA A 85 -16.13 -0.90 4.23
C ALA A 85 -17.24 -1.92 3.95
N ARG A 86 -16.98 -2.91 3.09
CA ARG A 86 -17.95 -3.97 2.73
C ARG A 86 -18.36 -4.85 3.91
N VAL A 87 -17.49 -5.03 4.90
CA VAL A 87 -17.77 -5.82 6.10
C VAL A 87 -18.13 -4.95 7.31
N ALA A 88 -18.32 -3.63 7.09
CA ALA A 88 -18.59 -2.65 8.13
C ALA A 88 -17.57 -2.70 9.29
N ASP A 89 -16.29 -2.85 8.95
CA ASP A 89 -15.22 -2.84 9.95
C ASP A 89 -15.19 -1.52 10.71
N ALA A 90 -14.73 -1.59 11.97
CA ALA A 90 -14.54 -0.40 12.78
C ALA A 90 -13.59 0.59 12.08
N PRO A 91 -13.82 1.91 12.20
CA PRO A 91 -13.02 2.92 11.50
C PRO A 91 -11.50 2.75 11.67
N LYS A 92 -11.06 2.25 12.83
CA LYS A 92 -9.65 1.96 13.13
C LYS A 92 -8.97 1.01 12.14
N GLU A 93 -9.69 0.06 11.56
CA GLU A 93 -9.14 -0.89 10.58
C GLU A 93 -8.93 -0.22 9.21
N VAL A 94 -9.65 0.88 8.94
CA VAL A 94 -9.57 1.66 7.70
C VAL A 94 -8.51 2.75 7.76
N ILE A 95 -8.12 3.23 8.95
CA ILE A 95 -7.19 4.35 9.12
C ILE A 95 -5.84 4.07 8.44
N ALA A 96 -5.24 2.91 8.68
CA ALA A 96 -3.93 2.58 8.12
C ALA A 96 -3.93 2.58 6.57
N PRO A 97 -4.82 1.82 5.88
CA PRO A 97 -4.87 1.88 4.42
C PRO A 97 -5.30 3.27 3.90
N ALA A 98 -6.15 4.00 4.60
CA ALA A 98 -6.53 5.37 4.20
C ALA A 98 -5.34 6.33 4.23
N VAL A 99 -4.59 6.38 5.33
CA VAL A 99 -3.41 7.25 5.46
C VAL A 99 -2.36 6.88 4.43
N LEU A 100 -2.03 5.60 4.27
CA LEU A 100 -1.05 5.15 3.29
C LEU A 100 -1.50 5.42 1.85
N GLY A 101 -2.80 5.26 1.55
CA GLY A 101 -3.37 5.56 0.25
C GLY A 101 -3.29 7.05 -0.10
N ILE A 102 -3.62 7.93 0.86
CA ILE A 102 -3.54 9.39 0.69
C ILE A 102 -2.09 9.82 0.49
N LEU A 103 -1.15 9.34 1.31
CA LEU A 103 0.28 9.67 1.17
C LEU A 103 0.83 9.19 -0.17
N SER A 104 0.47 7.98 -0.60
CA SER A 104 0.86 7.47 -1.92
C SER A 104 0.28 8.30 -3.05
N PHE A 105 -0.97 8.76 -2.92
CA PHE A 105 -1.61 9.57 -3.95
C PHE A 105 -0.98 10.97 -4.05
N ILE A 106 -0.66 11.59 -2.93
CA ILE A 106 0.08 12.86 -2.90
C ILE A 106 1.45 12.69 -3.55
N LEU A 107 2.15 11.60 -3.26
CA LEU A 107 3.46 11.31 -3.85
C LEU A 107 3.35 11.03 -5.36
N PHE A 108 2.31 10.34 -5.80
CA PHE A 108 1.99 10.16 -7.22
C PHE A 108 1.86 11.51 -7.94
N LEU A 109 1.04 12.42 -7.39
CA LEU A 109 0.89 13.76 -7.96
C LEU A 109 2.22 14.50 -7.98
N THR A 110 3.05 14.32 -6.95
CA THR A 110 4.37 14.96 -6.89
C THR A 110 5.30 14.47 -8.01
N HIS A 111 5.35 13.16 -8.29
CA HIS A 111 6.13 12.63 -9.41
C HIS A 111 5.55 13.00 -10.78
N LEU A 112 4.24 13.24 -10.88
CA LEU A 112 3.59 13.60 -12.14
C LEU A 112 3.89 15.05 -12.57
N TYR A 113 4.16 15.94 -11.62
CA TYR A 113 4.38 17.38 -11.86
C TYR A 113 5.83 17.83 -11.65
N GLN A 114 6.76 16.90 -11.45
CA GLN A 114 8.20 17.18 -11.46
C GLN A 114 8.76 17.16 -12.87
#